data_AF-A0A931X809-F1
#
_entry.id   AF-A0A931X809-F1
#
_cell.length_a   1.000
_cell.length_b   1.000
_cell.length_c   1.000
_cell.angle_alpha   90.00
_cell.angle_beta   90.00
_cell.angle_gamma   90.00
#
_symmetry.space_group_name_H-M   'P 1'
#
loop_
_entity.id
_entity.type
_entity.pdbx_description
1 polymer ?
#
loop_
_entity_poly.entity_id
_entity_poly.type
_entity_poly.pdbx_seq_one_letter_code
_entity_poly.pdbx_strand_id
1 'polypeptide(L)'
;MLTCYFHRRRITGWLDGALHPGAARATEAHVAGCARCANEVHGLRRLEAALRATPPPPDPDWTGFWPGIVRRIDDARHVPVRQQRRAWLTPRLAYGGAVAAALLITLTVWQLVPERLAPESPIIVRSADTGYPGGHVMVYSTPDQDLTVVWVFGTE
;
A
#
# COMPACT_ATOMS: atom_id res chain seq x y z
N MET A 1 -23.09 -14.16 -2.37
CA MET A 1 -22.64 -15.18 -3.35
C MET A 1 -21.16 -15.52 -3.21
N LEU A 2 -20.24 -14.55 -3.35
CA LEU A 2 -18.79 -14.81 -3.27
C LEU A 2 -18.33 -15.36 -1.90
N THR A 3 -18.86 -14.82 -0.81
CA THR A 3 -18.59 -15.30 0.56
C THR A 3 -18.95 -16.77 0.73
N CYS A 4 -20.16 -17.16 0.31
CA CYS A 4 -20.61 -18.56 0.31
C CYS A 4 -19.68 -19.46 -0.51
N TYR A 5 -19.24 -19.03 -1.70
CA TYR A 5 -18.29 -19.78 -2.51
C TYR A 5 -16.94 -20.01 -1.80
N PHE A 6 -16.39 -18.96 -1.16
CA PHE A 6 -15.13 -19.08 -0.42
C PHE A 6 -15.24 -20.01 0.79
N HIS A 7 -16.30 -19.89 1.58
CA HIS A 7 -16.50 -20.76 2.74
C HIS A 7 -16.79 -22.19 2.34
N ARG A 8 -17.59 -22.39 1.29
CA ARG A 8 -17.86 -23.72 0.71
C ARG A 8 -16.59 -24.47 0.36
N ARG A 9 -15.61 -23.81 -0.29
CA ARG A 9 -14.29 -24.40 -0.58
C ARG A 9 -13.45 -24.75 0.66
N ARG A 10 -13.78 -24.17 1.82
CA ARG A 10 -13.07 -24.40 3.09
C ARG A 10 -13.76 -25.42 3.99
N ILE A 11 -14.98 -25.88 3.65
CA ILE A 11 -15.76 -26.78 4.51
C ILE A 11 -15.01 -28.08 4.82
N THR A 12 -14.40 -28.74 3.83
CA THR A 12 -13.67 -30.00 4.04
C THR A 12 -12.47 -29.79 4.96
N GLY A 13 -11.61 -28.82 4.66
CA GLY A 13 -10.48 -28.49 5.53
C GLY A 13 -10.89 -28.04 6.93
N TRP A 14 -12.08 -27.45 7.10
CA TRP A 14 -12.63 -27.16 8.42
C TRP A 14 -13.06 -28.42 9.17
N LEU A 15 -13.76 -29.35 8.50
CA LEU A 15 -14.18 -30.64 9.06
C LEU A 15 -12.97 -31.51 9.44
N ASP A 16 -11.90 -31.47 8.65
CA ASP A 16 -10.67 -32.22 8.89
C ASP A 16 -9.73 -31.55 9.92
N GLY A 17 -10.10 -30.37 10.45
CA GLY A 17 -9.27 -29.61 11.39
C GLY A 17 -8.00 -29.01 10.77
N ALA A 18 -7.90 -28.96 9.44
CA ALA A 18 -6.74 -28.49 8.70
C ALA A 18 -6.67 -26.95 8.53
N LEU A 19 -7.72 -26.22 8.93
CA LEU A 19 -7.72 -24.76 8.87
C LEU A 19 -7.08 -24.11 10.09
N HIS A 20 -6.36 -23.01 9.87
CA HIS A 20 -5.91 -22.13 10.94
C HIS A 20 -7.12 -21.58 11.75
N PRO A 21 -7.00 -21.39 13.08
CA PRO A 21 -8.13 -21.05 13.97
C PRO A 21 -9.01 -19.87 13.52
N GLY A 22 -8.42 -18.83 12.91
CA GLY A 22 -9.18 -17.70 12.38
C GLY A 22 -10.10 -18.09 11.21
N ALA A 23 -9.59 -18.90 10.28
CA ALA A 23 -10.37 -19.38 9.13
C ALA A 23 -11.42 -20.42 9.53
N ALA A 24 -11.11 -21.24 10.55
CA ALA A 24 -12.05 -22.18 11.14
C ALA A 24 -13.26 -21.45 11.75
N ARG A 25 -13.03 -20.49 12.65
CA ARG A 25 -14.11 -19.69 13.28
C ARG A 25 -14.97 -18.94 12.26
N ALA A 26 -14.35 -18.34 11.24
CA ALA A 26 -15.09 -17.65 10.19
C ALA A 26 -15.97 -18.61 9.37
N THR A 27 -15.48 -19.82 9.10
CA THR A 27 -16.24 -20.85 8.37
C THR A 27 -17.37 -21.41 9.21
N GLU A 28 -17.14 -21.66 10.50
CA GLU A 28 -18.16 -22.08 11.46
C GLU A 28 -19.29 -21.04 11.57
N ALA A 29 -18.96 -19.76 11.75
CA ALA A 29 -19.95 -18.68 11.81
C ALA A 29 -20.78 -18.59 10.52
N HIS A 30 -20.14 -18.75 9.34
CA HIS A 30 -20.86 -18.73 8.07
C HIS A 30 -21.78 -19.94 7.91
N VAL A 31 -21.33 -21.14 8.27
CA VAL A 31 -22.14 -22.37 8.21
C VAL A 31 -23.37 -22.25 9.12
N ALA A 32 -23.21 -21.68 10.32
CA ALA A 32 -24.33 -21.46 11.24
C ALA A 32 -25.39 -20.50 10.67
N GLY A 33 -24.98 -19.51 9.87
CA GLY A 33 -25.88 -18.51 9.28
C GLY A 33 -26.37 -18.81 7.86
N CYS A 34 -25.88 -19.87 7.20
CA CYS A 34 -26.18 -20.13 5.79
C CYS A 34 -26.70 -21.55 5.57
N ALA A 35 -28.00 -21.67 5.27
CA ALA A 35 -28.66 -22.96 5.02
C ALA A 35 -28.00 -23.80 3.91
N ARG A 36 -27.49 -23.15 2.84
CA ARG A 36 -26.80 -23.85 1.75
C ARG A 36 -25.52 -24.54 2.23
N CYS A 37 -24.68 -23.82 2.98
CA CYS A 37 -23.44 -24.38 3.51
C CYS A 37 -23.70 -25.39 4.64
N ALA A 38 -24.73 -25.16 5.47
CA ALA A 38 -25.16 -26.14 6.47
C ALA A 38 -25.58 -27.47 5.83
N ASN A 39 -26.39 -27.43 4.77
CA ASN A 39 -26.81 -28.63 4.04
C ASN A 39 -25.63 -29.41 3.44
N GLU A 40 -24.60 -28.71 2.97
CA GLU A 40 -23.39 -29.35 2.45
C GLU A 40 -22.60 -30.05 3.55
N VAL A 41 -22.46 -29.42 4.72
CA VAL A 41 -21.87 -30.06 5.91
C VAL A 41 -22.65 -31.30 6.32
N HIS A 42 -23.99 -31.23 6.34
CA HIS A 42 -24.83 -32.39 6.63
C HIS A 42 -24.65 -33.51 5.59
N GLY A 43 -24.53 -33.17 4.31
CA GLY A 43 -24.23 -34.12 3.23
C GLY A 43 -22.90 -34.85 3.46
N LEU A 44 -21.83 -34.10 3.75
CA LEU A 44 -20.50 -34.67 4.01
C LEU A 44 -20.48 -35.57 5.24
N ARG A 45 -21.13 -35.16 6.34
CA ARG A 45 -21.24 -36.01 7.56
C ARG A 45 -22.01 -37.31 7.31
N ARG A 46 -23.06 -37.27 6.49
CA ARG A 46 -23.80 -38.48 6.09
C ARG A 46 -22.94 -39.42 5.25
N LEU A 47 -22.17 -38.88 4.31
CA LEU A 47 -21.22 -39.66 3.51
C LEU A 47 -20.16 -40.31 4.42
N GLU A 48 -19.58 -39.55 5.35
CA GLU A 48 -18.59 -40.03 6.31
C GLU A 48 -19.17 -41.16 7.19
N ALA A 49 -20.40 -41.01 7.67
CA ALA A 49 -21.09 -42.05 8.43
C ALA A 49 -21.32 -43.33 7.60
N ALA A 50 -21.72 -43.19 6.33
CA ALA A 50 -21.91 -44.33 5.42
C ALA A 50 -20.58 -45.06 5.13
N LEU A 51 -19.50 -44.31 4.93
CA LEU A 51 -18.16 -44.88 4.74
C LEU A 51 -17.69 -45.63 6.00
N ARG A 52 -17.91 -45.07 7.19
CA ARG A 52 -17.57 -45.74 8.46
C ARG A 52 -18.40 -46.98 8.75
N ALA A 53 -19.64 -47.03 8.27
CA ALA A 53 -20.48 -48.21 8.39
C ALA A 53 -20.06 -49.35 7.44
N THR A 54 -19.24 -49.06 6.44
CA THR A 54 -18.73 -50.08 5.52
C THR A 54 -17.55 -50.80 6.17
N PRO A 55 -17.52 -52.15 6.16
CA PRO A 55 -16.39 -52.89 6.70
C PRO A 55 -15.10 -52.50 5.95
N PRO A 56 -14.00 -52.22 6.66
CA PRO A 56 -12.75 -51.87 6.02
C PRO A 56 -12.23 -53.05 5.18
N PRO A 57 -11.57 -52.77 4.04
CA PRO A 57 -10.85 -53.81 3.33
C PRO A 57 -9.73 -54.39 4.23
N PRO A 58 -9.26 -55.61 3.94
CA PRO A 58 -8.08 -56.14 4.62
C PRO A 58 -6.89 -55.19 4.46
N ASP A 59 -6.10 -55.04 5.51
CA ASP A 59 -4.92 -54.17 5.48
C ASP A 59 -3.95 -54.66 4.39
N PRO A 60 -3.58 -53.80 3.43
CA PRO A 60 -2.63 -54.17 2.40
C PRO A 60 -1.22 -54.25 3.00
N ASP A 61 -0.36 -55.05 2.37
CA ASP A 61 1.05 -55.13 2.75
C ASP A 61 1.80 -53.84 2.37
N TRP A 62 2.10 -53.03 3.38
CA TRP A 62 2.79 -51.75 3.23
C TRP A 62 4.32 -51.86 3.25
N THR A 63 4.89 -53.04 3.54
CA THR A 63 6.33 -53.19 3.84
C THR A 63 7.23 -52.75 2.69
N GLY A 64 6.85 -53.02 1.44
CA GLY A 64 7.61 -52.61 0.25
C GLY A 64 7.44 -51.14 -0.17
N PHE A 65 6.37 -50.47 0.27
CA PHE A 65 5.99 -49.13 -0.19
C PHE A 65 6.30 -48.04 0.84
N TRP A 66 6.01 -48.30 2.11
CA TRP A 66 6.11 -47.32 3.20
C TRP A 66 7.51 -46.72 3.39
N PRO A 67 8.61 -47.50 3.31
CA PRO A 67 9.96 -46.95 3.45
C PRO A 67 10.27 -45.86 2.41
N GLY A 68 9.76 -46.00 1.18
CA GLY A 68 9.94 -45.02 0.12
C GLY A 68 9.23 -43.70 0.39
N ILE A 69 8.02 -43.75 0.98
CA ILE A 69 7.31 -42.54 1.45
C ILE A 69 8.09 -41.86 2.57
N VAL A 70 8.49 -42.61 3.59
CA VAL A 70 9.20 -42.07 4.75
C VAL A 70 10.47 -41.35 4.30
N ARG A 71 11.27 -41.99 3.43
CA ARG A 71 12.47 -41.37 2.88
C ARG A 71 12.17 -40.06 2.16
N ARG A 72 11.16 -40.02 1.30
CA ARG A 72 10.80 -38.79 0.56
C ARG A 72 10.32 -37.67 1.46
N ILE A 73 9.56 -37.99 2.51
CA ILE A 73 9.12 -37.00 3.50
C ILE A 73 10.33 -36.44 4.24
N ASP A 74 11.28 -37.30 4.62
CA ASP A 74 12.49 -36.89 5.31
C ASP A 74 13.37 -36.02 4.40
N ASP A 75 13.60 -36.44 3.16
CA ASP A 75 14.32 -35.65 2.14
C ASP A 75 13.69 -34.26 1.97
N ALA A 76 12.36 -34.17 1.92
CA ALA A 76 11.63 -32.91 1.79
C ALA A 76 11.77 -31.99 3.02
N ARG A 77 11.88 -32.53 4.24
CA ARG A 77 12.12 -31.74 5.46
C ARG A 77 13.49 -31.09 5.47
N HIS A 78 14.47 -31.70 4.81
CA HIS A 78 15.86 -31.23 4.78
C HIS A 78 16.14 -30.23 3.65
N VAL A 79 15.16 -29.91 2.79
CA VAL A 79 15.34 -28.87 1.76
C VAL A 79 15.35 -27.49 2.42
N PRO A 80 16.46 -26.74 2.38
CA PRO A 80 16.52 -25.42 2.99
C PRO A 80 15.58 -24.46 2.27
N VAL A 81 14.58 -23.91 2.99
CA VAL A 81 13.61 -22.88 2.52
C VAL A 81 14.29 -21.51 2.26
N ARG A 82 15.60 -21.49 2.02
CA ARG A 82 16.46 -20.31 2.18
C ARG A 82 16.48 -19.36 0.98
N GLN A 83 15.94 -19.73 -0.18
CA GLN A 83 16.08 -18.91 -1.40
C GLN A 83 14.84 -18.10 -1.81
N GLN A 84 13.64 -18.44 -1.37
CA GLN A 84 12.43 -17.79 -1.92
C GLN A 84 12.13 -16.41 -1.33
N ARG A 85 12.54 -16.12 -0.08
CA ARG A 85 12.33 -14.81 0.55
C ARG A 85 13.25 -13.70 0.03
N ARG A 86 14.46 -14.04 -0.43
CA ARG A 86 15.44 -13.03 -0.87
C ARG A 86 15.10 -12.46 -2.25
N ALA A 87 14.53 -13.28 -3.15
CA ALA A 87 14.15 -12.86 -4.49
C ALA A 87 12.93 -11.92 -4.54
N TRP A 88 12.05 -11.93 -3.52
CA TRP A 88 10.87 -11.06 -3.47
C TRP A 88 11.12 -9.69 -2.82
N LEU A 89 12.17 -9.58 -2.00
CA LEU A 89 12.53 -8.33 -1.32
C LEU A 89 13.47 -7.45 -2.16
N THR A 90 14.26 -8.04 -3.07
CA THR A 90 15.20 -7.32 -3.93
C THR A 90 14.54 -6.34 -4.92
N PRO A 91 13.43 -6.63 -5.62
CA PRO A 91 12.84 -5.63 -6.52
C PRO A 91 12.14 -4.50 -5.76
N ARG A 92 11.47 -4.80 -4.63
CA ARG A 92 10.74 -3.80 -3.85
C ARG A 92 11.64 -2.76 -3.18
N LEU A 93 12.80 -3.18 -2.71
CA LEU A 93 13.80 -2.27 -2.13
C LEU A 93 14.48 -1.40 -3.20
N ALA A 94 14.67 -1.92 -4.42
CA ALA A 94 15.24 -1.15 -5.53
C ALA A 94 14.31 0.00 -5.97
N TYR A 95 13.00 -0.27 -6.11
CA TYR A 95 12.03 0.79 -6.46
C TYR A 95 11.80 1.78 -5.31
N GLY A 96 11.75 1.31 -4.06
CA GLY A 96 11.60 2.18 -2.89
C GLY A 96 12.77 3.15 -2.71
N GLY A 97 14.00 2.69 -2.94
CA GLY A 97 15.19 3.54 -2.87
C GLY A 97 15.23 4.63 -3.94
N ALA A 98 14.84 4.30 -5.18
CA ALA A 98 14.82 5.26 -6.27
C ALA A 98 13.80 6.39 -6.03
N VAL A 99 12.61 6.07 -5.53
CA VAL A 99 11.57 7.07 -5.21
C VAL A 99 12.01 7.96 -4.05
N ALA A 100 12.60 7.39 -2.99
CA ALA A 100 13.10 8.17 -1.86
C ALA A 100 14.22 9.14 -2.30
N ALA A 101 15.15 8.70 -3.16
CA ALA A 101 16.20 9.56 -3.69
C ALA A 101 15.64 10.70 -4.57
N ALA A 102 14.67 10.41 -5.44
CA ALA A 102 14.03 11.43 -6.27
C ALA A 102 13.29 12.48 -5.42
N LEU A 103 12.56 12.06 -4.38
CA LEU A 103 11.88 12.98 -3.47
C LEU A 103 12.87 13.86 -2.71
N LEU A 104 13.98 13.30 -2.22
CA LEU A 104 15.03 14.07 -1.54
C LEU A 104 15.69 15.08 -2.47
N ILE A 105 15.99 14.72 -3.72
CA ILE A 105 16.55 15.63 -4.73
C ILE A 105 15.57 16.76 -5.03
N THR A 106 14.29 16.43 -5.25
CA THR A 106 13.27 17.45 -5.55
C THR A 106 13.11 18.43 -4.40
N LEU A 107 13.08 17.92 -3.16
CA LEU A 107 12.97 18.73 -1.95
C LEU A 107 14.21 19.62 -1.73
N THR A 108 15.41 19.08 -1.94
CA THR A 108 16.65 19.87 -1.82
C THR A 108 16.74 20.95 -2.91
N VAL A 109 16.37 20.65 -4.16
CA VAL A 109 16.28 21.67 -5.21
C VAL A 109 15.31 22.78 -4.83
N TRP A 110 14.14 22.44 -4.28
CA TRP A 110 13.17 23.41 -3.79
C TRP A 110 13.72 24.30 -2.66
N GLN A 111 14.50 23.74 -1.74
CA GLN A 111 15.09 24.50 -0.63
C GLN A 111 16.30 25.34 -1.03
N LEU A 112 17.04 24.92 -2.06
CA LEU A 112 18.28 25.58 -2.50
C LEU A 112 18.09 26.51 -3.71
N VAL A 113 16.93 26.52 -4.37
CA VAL A 113 16.59 27.51 -5.41
C VAL A 113 15.86 28.66 -4.72
N PRO A 114 16.57 29.72 -4.29
CA PRO A 114 15.91 30.97 -3.92
C PRO A 114 15.08 31.47 -5.10
N GLU A 115 13.93 32.07 -4.81
CA GLU A 115 12.99 32.79 -5.69
C GLU A 115 13.65 33.92 -6.52
N ARG A 116 14.75 33.64 -7.23
CA ARG A 116 15.49 34.59 -8.07
C ARG A 116 14.79 34.89 -9.40
N LEU A 117 13.49 34.70 -9.47
CA LEU A 117 12.65 34.99 -10.64
C LEU A 117 11.57 36.05 -10.35
N ALA A 118 11.68 36.79 -9.24
CA ALA A 118 11.13 38.13 -9.21
C ALA A 118 12.03 39.01 -10.10
N PRO A 119 11.56 39.53 -11.25
CA PRO A 119 12.33 40.48 -12.03
C PRO A 119 12.64 41.66 -11.10
N GLU A 120 13.92 41.97 -10.91
CA GLU A 120 14.32 43.20 -10.24
C GLU A 120 13.73 44.36 -11.04
N SER A 121 12.60 44.92 -10.59
CA SER A 121 12.08 46.15 -11.13
C SER A 121 13.09 47.23 -10.77
N PRO A 122 13.83 47.81 -11.74
CA PRO A 122 14.79 48.86 -11.42
C PRO A 122 14.04 50.01 -10.76
N ILE A 123 14.41 50.35 -9.53
CA ILE A 123 13.88 51.51 -8.82
C ILE A 123 14.46 52.74 -9.54
N ILE A 124 13.71 53.29 -10.50
CA ILE A 124 14.09 54.51 -11.21
C ILE A 124 13.76 55.69 -10.30
N VAL A 125 14.76 56.20 -9.59
CA VAL A 125 14.65 57.45 -8.84
C VAL A 125 14.76 58.61 -9.83
N ARG A 126 13.63 59.20 -10.24
CA ARG A 126 13.61 60.49 -10.94
C ARG A 126 13.64 61.59 -9.89
N SER A 127 14.75 62.34 -9.82
CA SER A 127 14.81 63.57 -9.05
C SER A 127 13.88 64.60 -9.68
N ALA A 128 12.87 65.05 -8.93
CA ALA A 128 12.04 66.18 -9.31
C ALA A 128 12.49 67.39 -8.48
N ASP A 129 12.99 68.42 -9.15
CA ASP A 129 13.35 69.70 -8.53
C ASP A 129 12.17 70.67 -8.71
N THR A 130 11.67 71.21 -7.60
CA THR A 130 10.74 72.33 -7.62
C THR A 130 11.57 73.57 -7.46
N GLY A 131 11.59 74.47 -8.46
CA GLY A 131 12.33 75.74 -8.41
C GLY A 131 11.93 76.73 -7.31
N TYR A 132 11.30 76.26 -6.22
CA TYR A 132 10.97 76.95 -4.99
C TYR A 132 11.93 76.52 -3.87
N PRO A 133 12.58 77.48 -3.16
CA PRO A 133 13.44 77.15 -2.03
C PRO A 133 12.61 76.53 -0.89
N GLY A 134 12.83 75.24 -0.62
CA GLY A 134 12.14 74.48 0.43
C GLY A 134 11.01 73.58 -0.05
N GLY A 135 10.70 73.56 -1.35
CA GLY A 135 9.74 72.63 -1.93
C GLY A 135 10.31 71.21 -2.03
N HIS A 136 9.56 70.21 -1.58
CA HIS A 136 9.94 68.80 -1.73
C HIS A 136 8.86 68.06 -2.50
N VAL A 137 9.27 67.22 -3.46
CA VAL A 137 8.35 66.40 -4.27
C VAL A 137 8.65 64.94 -4.06
N MET A 138 7.60 64.16 -3.78
CA MET A 138 7.66 62.71 -3.74
C MET A 138 6.77 62.14 -4.83
N VAL A 139 7.38 61.40 -5.75
CA VAL A 139 6.66 60.70 -6.83
C VAL A 139 6.64 59.22 -6.51
N TYR A 140 5.44 58.66 -6.43
CA TYR A 140 5.23 57.22 -6.31
C TYR A 140 4.54 56.71 -7.57
N SER A 141 5.22 55.86 -8.33
CA SER A 141 4.66 55.16 -9.48
C SER A 141 4.54 53.68 -9.17
N THR A 142 3.36 53.11 -9.44
CA THR A 142 3.14 51.66 -9.38
C THR A 142 3.10 51.14 -10.82
N PRO A 143 4.09 50.35 -11.27
CA PRO A 143 4.19 49.91 -12.67
C PRO A 143 2.97 49.13 -13.15
N ASP A 144 2.25 48.48 -12.24
CA ASP A 144 1.16 47.56 -12.53
C ASP A 144 -0.20 48.27 -12.74
N GLN A 145 -0.34 49.53 -12.30
CA GLN A 145 -1.65 50.21 -12.29
C GLN A 145 -1.70 51.47 -13.15
N ASP A 146 -0.66 51.75 -13.95
CA ASP A 146 -0.52 52.95 -14.79
C ASP A 146 -0.87 54.26 -14.06
N LEU A 147 -0.64 54.26 -12.73
CA LEU A 147 -1.00 55.32 -11.81
C LEU A 147 0.28 55.92 -11.23
N THR A 148 0.39 57.25 -11.34
CA THR A 148 1.47 58.02 -10.72
C THR A 148 0.87 59.01 -9.74
N VAL A 149 1.22 58.88 -8.47
CA VAL A 149 0.82 59.81 -7.40
C VAL A 149 1.98 60.75 -7.14
N VAL A 150 1.74 62.06 -7.27
CA VAL A 150 2.72 63.11 -7.03
C VAL A 150 2.29 63.90 -5.81
N TRP A 151 3.13 63.89 -4.77
CA TRP A 151 2.95 64.68 -3.56
C TRP A 151 3.90 65.88 -3.62
N VAL A 152 3.37 67.08 -3.38
CA VAL A 152 4.15 68.32 -3.33
C VAL A 152 3.99 68.92 -1.93
N PHE A 153 5.12 69.16 -1.26
CA PHE A 153 5.16 69.68 0.11
C PHE A 153 5.86 71.05 0.15
N GLY A 154 5.42 71.93 1.07
CA GLY A 154 6.14 73.18 1.39
C GLY A 154 5.89 74.36 0.45
N THR A 155 4.72 74.47 -0.18
CA THR A 155 4.39 75.55 -1.13
C THR A 155 3.71 76.77 -0.49
N GLU A 156 4.05 77.13 0.75
CA GLU A 156 3.50 78.32 1.42
C GLU A 156 4.19 79.62 1.00
#